data_AF-A0A0Q6A3Y4-F1
#
_entry.id   AF-A0A0Q6A3Y4-F1
#
_cell.length_a   1.000
_cell.length_b   1.000
_cell.length_c   1.000
_cell.angle_alpha   90.00
_cell.angle_beta   90.00
_cell.angle_gamma   90.00
#
_symmetry.space_group_name_H-M   'P 1'
#
loop_
_entity.id
_entity.type
_entity.pdbx_description
1 polymer ?
#
loop_
_entity_poly.entity_id
_entity_poly.type
_entity_poly.pdbx_seq_one_letter_code
_entity_poly.pdbx_strand_id
1 'polypeptide(L)'
;MPRIKQYLDYVEDLRSLSIKDIKRYLKANTHSDNGVLSYYRGGERTGSIGIESQIFNNEGIIILSYKYRQELNIRYEIQLISKPSNLGKGIVWYFVCPKTEKICRTLHLKDGYYYHRSAFSELYYENQVLSKNWRKVQKAMEIELSEKVFEEYYKKHRKKTYRGIPTKEESKLKRLISIKEEYIPDLSILDFMIDRK
;
A
#
# COMPACT_ATOMS: atom_id res chain seq x y z
N MET A 1 -28.31 -0.16 22.93
CA MET A 1 -28.09 -1.46 22.26
C MET A 1 -26.60 -1.77 22.27
N PRO A 2 -26.16 -2.95 22.72
CA PRO A 2 -24.76 -3.36 22.56
C PRO A 2 -24.47 -3.43 21.06
N ARG A 3 -23.40 -2.77 20.60
CA ARG A 3 -22.95 -2.88 19.21
C ARG A 3 -22.52 -4.32 18.97
N ILE A 4 -23.22 -5.00 18.06
CA ILE A 4 -22.80 -6.29 17.53
C ILE A 4 -21.38 -6.11 16.97
N LYS A 5 -20.45 -6.97 17.37
CA LYS A 5 -19.06 -6.97 16.91
C LYS A 5 -19.06 -7.37 15.43
N GLN A 6 -19.14 -6.39 14.53
CA GLN A 6 -18.94 -6.61 13.11
C GLN A 6 -17.46 -6.94 12.91
N TYR A 7 -17.16 -8.10 12.30
CA TYR A 7 -15.86 -8.33 11.69
C TYR A 7 -15.76 -7.37 10.50
N LEU A 8 -14.94 -6.32 10.64
CA LEU A 8 -14.77 -5.29 9.63
C LEU A 8 -13.60 -5.67 8.74
N ASP A 9 -13.85 -5.73 7.43
CA ASP A 9 -12.79 -5.93 6.44
C ASP A 9 -12.07 -4.59 6.20
N TYR A 10 -10.74 -4.63 6.22
CA TYR A 10 -9.91 -3.45 5.97
C TYR A 10 -9.42 -3.39 4.53
N VAL A 11 -9.35 -2.18 3.98
CA VAL A 11 -8.77 -1.95 2.64
C VAL A 11 -7.30 -2.36 2.61
N GLU A 12 -6.58 -2.15 3.72
CA GLU A 12 -5.17 -2.46 3.88
C GLU A 12 -4.85 -3.96 3.83
N ASP A 13 -5.82 -4.81 4.17
CA ASP A 13 -5.66 -6.27 4.14
C ASP A 13 -5.86 -6.87 2.74
N LEU A 14 -6.44 -6.09 1.82
CA LEU A 14 -6.69 -6.54 0.46
C LEU A 14 -5.42 -6.50 -0.39
N ARG A 15 -5.27 -7.51 -1.24
CA ARG A 15 -4.24 -7.50 -2.27
C ARG A 15 -4.51 -6.35 -3.24
N SER A 16 -3.52 -5.48 -3.43
CA SER A 16 -3.64 -4.32 -4.32
C SER A 16 -2.82 -4.46 -5.60
N LEU A 17 -3.24 -3.76 -6.64
CA LEU A 17 -2.48 -3.52 -7.86
C LEU A 17 -2.32 -2.01 -8.02
N SER A 18 -1.07 -1.54 -8.06
CA SER A 18 -0.75 -0.13 -8.22
C SER A 18 -0.06 0.17 -9.55
N ILE A 19 -0.12 1.43 -9.98
CA ILE A 19 0.63 1.92 -11.16
C ILE A 19 2.13 1.66 -11.03
N LYS A 20 2.66 1.63 -9.79
CA LYS A 20 4.08 1.32 -9.55
C LYS A 20 4.41 -0.12 -9.94
N ASP A 21 3.51 -1.05 -9.64
CA ASP A 21 3.72 -2.49 -9.89
C ASP A 21 3.77 -2.78 -11.39
N ILE A 22 3.01 -2.02 -12.18
CA ILE A 22 2.93 -2.19 -13.63
C ILE A 22 3.75 -1.17 -14.42
N LYS A 23 4.53 -0.30 -13.76
CA LYS A 23 5.22 0.83 -14.41
C LYS A 23 6.06 0.42 -15.62
N ARG A 24 6.65 -0.78 -15.59
CA ARG A 24 7.45 -1.34 -16.69
C ARG A 24 6.64 -1.50 -17.99
N TYR A 25 5.34 -1.76 -17.88
CA TYR A 25 4.43 -2.04 -18.98
C TYR A 25 3.76 -0.77 -19.55
N LEU A 26 4.07 0.41 -19.00
CA LEU A 26 3.45 1.69 -19.38
C LEU A 26 4.28 2.49 -20.39
N LYS A 27 4.92 1.82 -21.33
CA LYS A 27 5.77 2.46 -22.35
C LYS A 27 4.89 3.02 -23.48
N ALA A 28 5.18 4.23 -23.93
CA ALA A 28 4.45 4.83 -25.04
C ALA A 28 4.57 3.96 -26.32
N ASN A 29 3.47 3.88 -27.07
CA ASN A 29 3.37 3.15 -28.35
C ASN A 29 3.68 1.65 -28.22
N THR A 30 3.18 1.04 -27.16
CA THR A 30 3.29 -0.41 -26.92
C THR A 30 2.05 -1.09 -27.48
N HIS A 31 2.19 -1.86 -28.56
CA HIS A 31 1.08 -2.62 -29.13
C HIS A 31 0.69 -3.85 -28.29
N SER A 32 1.67 -4.49 -27.67
CA SER A 32 1.48 -5.57 -26.69
C SER A 32 2.78 -5.75 -25.89
N ASP A 33 2.72 -5.61 -24.58
CA ASP A 33 3.78 -6.06 -23.65
C ASP A 33 3.15 -6.94 -22.57
N ASN A 34 3.77 -8.08 -22.32
CA ASN A 34 3.22 -9.16 -21.53
C ASN A 34 4.13 -9.49 -20.34
N GLY A 35 3.54 -9.89 -19.22
CA GLY A 35 4.30 -10.33 -18.07
C GLY A 35 3.46 -10.95 -16.98
N VAL A 36 4.13 -11.35 -15.90
CA VAL A 36 3.49 -11.94 -14.75
C VAL A 36 3.93 -11.20 -13.50
N LEU A 37 2.97 -10.69 -12.74
CA LEU A 37 3.17 -10.16 -11.41
C LEU A 37 2.96 -11.29 -10.39
N SER A 38 4.01 -11.67 -9.67
CA SER A 38 3.93 -12.70 -8.62
C SER A 38 3.87 -12.06 -7.23
N TYR A 39 3.02 -12.61 -6.37
CA TYR A 39 2.86 -12.17 -4.98
C TYR A 39 3.51 -13.15 -4.02
N TYR A 40 4.17 -12.62 -3.00
CA TYR A 40 4.87 -13.40 -1.97
C TYR A 40 4.45 -12.95 -0.57
N ARG A 41 4.42 -13.90 0.38
CA ARG A 41 4.27 -13.64 1.81
C ARG A 41 5.17 -14.64 2.54
N GLY A 42 6.05 -14.16 3.41
CA GLY A 42 7.00 -15.03 4.13
C GLY A 42 7.94 -15.81 3.22
N GLY A 43 8.28 -15.29 2.03
CA GLY A 43 9.11 -15.99 1.03
C GLY A 43 8.34 -16.96 0.13
N GLU A 44 7.10 -17.32 0.47
CA GLU A 44 6.28 -18.23 -0.32
C GLU A 44 5.37 -17.50 -1.30
N ARG A 45 5.20 -18.07 -2.50
CA ARG A 45 4.33 -17.49 -3.53
C ARG A 45 2.86 -17.69 -3.16
N THR A 46 2.12 -16.60 -3.02
CA THR A 46 0.69 -16.59 -2.65
C THR A 46 -0.26 -16.34 -3.82
N GLY A 47 0.28 -16.15 -5.04
CA GLY A 47 -0.51 -15.98 -6.25
C GLY A 47 0.26 -15.26 -7.34
N SER A 48 -0.40 -15.08 -8.49
CA SER A 48 0.12 -14.28 -9.58
C SER A 48 -0.97 -13.79 -10.51
N ILE A 49 -0.64 -12.77 -11.30
CA ILE A 49 -1.50 -12.20 -12.33
C ILE A 49 -0.71 -12.07 -13.62
N GLY A 50 -1.24 -12.60 -14.71
CA GLY A 50 -0.81 -12.26 -16.06
C GLY A 50 -1.28 -10.86 -16.42
N ILE A 51 -0.38 -10.08 -17.00
CA ILE A 51 -0.60 -8.71 -17.44
C ILE A 51 -0.28 -8.67 -18.92
N GLU A 52 -1.22 -8.15 -19.70
CA GLU A 52 -1.01 -7.74 -21.08
C GLU A 52 -1.33 -6.24 -21.15
N SER A 53 -0.51 -5.46 -21.83
CA SER A 53 -0.65 -4.00 -21.91
C SER A 53 -0.63 -3.52 -23.35
N GLN A 54 -1.52 -2.58 -23.65
CA GLN A 54 -1.64 -1.91 -24.94
C GLN A 54 -1.71 -0.41 -24.67
N ILE A 55 -0.71 0.34 -25.10
CA ILE A 55 -0.53 1.76 -24.78
C ILE A 55 -0.39 2.57 -26.06
N PHE A 56 -1.26 3.55 -26.24
CA PHE A 56 -1.28 4.46 -27.38
C PHE A 56 -1.24 5.90 -26.87
N ASN A 57 -0.11 6.59 -27.09
CA ASN A 57 0.11 7.96 -26.61
C ASN A 57 -0.13 8.13 -25.10
N ASN A 58 -1.27 8.73 -24.73
CA ASN A 58 -1.65 9.10 -23.36
C ASN A 58 -2.76 8.21 -22.78
N GLU A 59 -3.15 7.18 -23.50
CA GLU A 59 -4.20 6.24 -23.11
C GLU A 59 -3.73 4.81 -23.33
N GLY A 60 -4.45 3.86 -22.75
CA GLY A 60 -4.17 2.47 -22.97
C GLY A 60 -5.11 1.57 -22.21
N ILE A 61 -4.84 0.29 -22.29
CA ILE A 61 -5.58 -0.77 -21.61
C ILE A 61 -4.57 -1.74 -21.02
N ILE A 62 -4.89 -2.27 -19.84
CA ILE A 62 -4.28 -3.49 -19.36
C ILE A 62 -5.32 -4.59 -19.29
N ILE A 63 -4.94 -5.78 -19.71
CA ILE A 63 -5.73 -6.98 -19.55
C ILE A 63 -5.09 -7.77 -18.40
N LEU A 64 -5.88 -8.03 -17.36
CA LEU A 64 -5.49 -8.91 -16.27
C LEU A 64 -5.99 -10.32 -16.56
N SER A 65 -5.16 -11.32 -16.27
CA SER A 65 -5.57 -12.73 -16.30
C SER A 65 -5.07 -13.48 -15.06
N TYR A 66 -5.96 -14.11 -14.30
CA TYR A 66 -5.58 -14.84 -13.09
C TYR A 66 -6.66 -15.84 -12.64
N LYS A 67 -6.25 -16.74 -11.74
CA LYS A 67 -7.15 -17.68 -11.07
C LYS A 67 -7.50 -17.17 -9.68
N TYR A 68 -8.78 -16.97 -9.41
CA TYR A 68 -9.28 -16.59 -8.09
C TYR A 68 -9.77 -17.83 -7.33
N ARG A 69 -9.31 -17.98 -6.07
CA ARG A 69 -9.63 -19.11 -5.17
C ARG A 69 -9.46 -20.50 -5.79
N GLN A 70 -8.51 -20.66 -6.72
CA GLN A 70 -8.24 -21.91 -7.43
C GLN A 70 -9.42 -22.49 -8.24
N GLU A 71 -10.46 -21.70 -8.50
CA GLU A 71 -11.67 -22.18 -9.20
C GLU A 71 -12.01 -21.28 -10.40
N LEU A 72 -12.00 -19.97 -10.20
CA LEU A 72 -12.50 -19.02 -11.19
C LEU A 72 -11.35 -18.45 -12.02
N ASN A 73 -11.36 -18.70 -13.33
CA ASN A 73 -10.46 -18.04 -14.28
C ASN A 73 -11.06 -16.68 -14.67
N ILE A 74 -10.33 -15.61 -14.37
CA ILE A 74 -10.77 -14.24 -14.60
C ILE A 74 -9.85 -13.61 -15.64
N ARG A 75 -10.45 -13.03 -16.68
CA ARG A 75 -9.78 -12.17 -17.66
C ARG A 75 -10.65 -10.96 -17.97
N TYR A 76 -10.10 -9.76 -17.82
CA TYR A 76 -10.83 -8.51 -18.11
C TYR A 76 -9.88 -7.33 -18.31
N GLU A 77 -10.43 -6.28 -18.90
CA GLU A 77 -9.74 -5.06 -19.26
C GLU A 77 -9.91 -3.97 -18.20
N ILE A 78 -8.86 -3.17 -18.04
CA ILE A 78 -8.83 -1.97 -17.22
C ILE A 78 -8.21 -0.87 -18.06
N GLN A 79 -8.98 0.21 -18.28
CA GLN A 79 -8.49 1.36 -19.02
C GLN A 79 -7.45 2.14 -18.20
N LEU A 80 -6.47 2.68 -18.91
CA LEU A 80 -5.42 3.56 -18.43
C LEU A 80 -5.52 4.93 -19.09
N ILE A 81 -5.29 5.96 -18.29
CA ILE A 81 -5.15 7.33 -18.78
C ILE A 81 -3.91 7.98 -18.17
N SER A 82 -3.31 8.91 -18.89
CA SER A 82 -2.22 9.73 -18.39
C SER A 82 -2.66 11.18 -18.20
N LYS A 83 -2.06 11.86 -17.21
CA LYS A 83 -2.20 13.31 -17.01
C LYS A 83 -0.83 13.96 -16.88
N PRO A 84 -0.66 15.23 -17.30
CA PRO A 84 0.57 15.97 -17.04
C PRO A 84 0.91 15.99 -15.54
N SER A 85 2.20 15.86 -15.23
CA SER A 85 2.70 15.97 -13.87
C SER A 85 2.55 17.40 -13.35
N ASN A 86 2.13 17.55 -12.08
CA ASN A 86 2.10 18.84 -11.39
C ASN A 86 3.50 19.49 -11.25
N LEU A 87 4.58 18.72 -11.49
CA LEU A 87 5.96 19.24 -11.52
C LEU A 87 6.34 19.85 -12.88
N GLY A 88 5.40 19.94 -13.83
CA GLY A 88 5.60 20.51 -15.17
C GLY A 88 6.45 19.66 -16.11
N LYS A 89 6.89 18.47 -15.67
CA LYS A 89 7.70 17.54 -16.46
C LYS A 89 7.17 16.12 -16.32
N GLY A 90 6.92 15.47 -17.46
CA GLY A 90 6.45 14.09 -17.55
C GLY A 90 4.95 13.92 -17.33
N ILE A 91 4.51 12.66 -17.41
CA ILE A 91 3.12 12.24 -17.25
C ILE A 91 2.97 11.31 -16.03
N VAL A 92 1.75 11.25 -15.49
CA VAL A 92 1.36 10.33 -14.44
C VAL A 92 0.23 9.47 -14.96
N TRP A 93 0.41 8.16 -14.92
CA TRP A 93 -0.60 7.18 -15.30
C TRP A 93 -1.57 6.89 -14.16
N TYR A 94 -2.81 6.58 -14.53
CA TYR A 94 -3.90 6.21 -13.64
C TYR A 94 -4.73 5.08 -14.27
N PHE A 95 -5.30 4.24 -13.42
CA PHE A 95 -6.39 3.35 -13.80
C PHE A 95 -7.70 4.12 -13.87
N VAL A 96 -8.56 3.74 -14.80
CA VAL A 96 -9.98 4.02 -14.77
C VAL A 96 -10.66 2.76 -14.24
N CYS A 97 -11.24 2.84 -13.06
CA CYS A 97 -11.83 1.67 -12.42
C CYS A 97 -13.04 1.16 -13.23
N PRO A 98 -13.04 -0.09 -13.72
CA PRO A 98 -14.12 -0.61 -14.58
C PRO A 98 -15.50 -0.68 -13.90
N LYS A 99 -15.55 -0.74 -12.56
CA LYS A 99 -16.83 -0.76 -11.81
C LYS A 99 -17.39 0.61 -11.43
N THR A 100 -16.54 1.63 -11.27
CA THR A 100 -16.93 2.93 -10.69
C THR A 100 -16.54 4.13 -11.55
N GLU A 101 -15.80 3.89 -12.63
CA GLU A 101 -15.23 4.88 -13.56
C GLU A 101 -14.29 5.90 -12.90
N LYS A 102 -14.01 5.75 -11.60
CA LYS A 102 -13.10 6.62 -10.88
C LYS A 102 -11.66 6.40 -11.30
N ILE A 103 -10.96 7.52 -11.43
CA ILE A 103 -9.53 7.58 -11.75
C ILE A 103 -8.74 7.32 -10.46
N CYS A 104 -7.89 6.29 -10.43
CA CYS A 104 -7.12 5.94 -9.25
C CYS A 104 -5.72 5.41 -9.60
N ARG A 105 -4.83 5.36 -8.60
CA ARG A 105 -3.46 4.80 -8.76
C ARG A 105 -3.33 3.37 -8.24
N THR A 106 -4.36 2.91 -7.53
CA THR A 106 -4.40 1.61 -6.87
C THR A 106 -5.80 1.04 -7.00
N LEU A 107 -5.85 -0.25 -7.32
CA LEU A 107 -7.05 -1.08 -7.30
C LEU A 107 -6.87 -2.16 -6.23
N HIS A 108 -7.97 -2.61 -5.64
CA HIS A 108 -7.98 -3.60 -4.56
C HIS A 108 -8.77 -4.83 -5.03
N LEU A 109 -8.20 -6.02 -4.79
CA LEU A 109 -8.83 -7.29 -5.11
C LEU A 109 -9.86 -7.64 -4.04
N LYS A 110 -11.14 -7.68 -4.44
CA LYS A 110 -12.23 -8.25 -3.64
C LYS A 110 -13.28 -8.86 -4.57
N ASP A 111 -13.89 -9.95 -4.13
CA ASP A 111 -14.90 -10.70 -4.90
C ASP A 111 -14.45 -11.07 -6.33
N GLY A 112 -13.16 -11.39 -6.46
CA GLY A 112 -12.54 -11.80 -7.71
C GLY A 112 -11.98 -10.67 -8.57
N TYR A 113 -12.32 -9.40 -8.35
CA TYR A 113 -11.93 -8.30 -9.24
C TYR A 113 -11.11 -7.20 -8.57
N TYR A 114 -10.25 -6.54 -9.33
CA TYR A 114 -9.48 -5.37 -8.91
C TYR A 114 -10.28 -4.11 -9.21
N TYR A 115 -10.86 -3.50 -8.18
CA TYR A 115 -11.62 -2.26 -8.31
C TYR A 115 -11.11 -1.16 -7.39
N HIS A 116 -11.55 0.07 -7.66
CA HIS A 116 -11.35 1.19 -6.76
C HIS A 116 -12.03 0.88 -5.42
N ARG A 117 -11.43 1.32 -4.30
CA ARG A 117 -11.94 1.06 -2.95
C ARG A 117 -13.43 1.41 -2.76
N SER A 118 -13.94 2.42 -3.46
CA SER A 118 -15.35 2.82 -3.35
C SER A 118 -16.32 1.88 -4.07
N ALA A 119 -15.83 0.86 -4.78
CA ALA A 119 -16.67 -0.23 -5.26
C ALA A 119 -17.15 -1.14 -4.11
N PHE A 120 -16.48 -1.06 -2.95
CA PHE A 120 -16.72 -1.90 -1.79
C PHE A 120 -17.17 -1.02 -0.62
N SER A 121 -18.48 -0.91 -0.42
CA SER A 121 -19.09 -0.01 0.59
C SER A 121 -18.82 -0.45 2.03
N GLU A 122 -18.57 -1.74 2.21
CA GLU A 122 -18.38 -2.44 3.47
C GLU A 122 -16.93 -2.44 3.96
N LEU A 123 -16.00 -1.96 3.13
CA LEU A 123 -14.60 -1.82 3.52
C LEU A 123 -14.36 -0.53 4.30
N TYR A 124 -13.53 -0.64 5.32
CA TYR A 124 -13.06 0.48 6.12
C TYR A 124 -11.56 0.66 5.93
N TYR A 125 -11.07 1.88 5.98
CA TYR A 125 -9.66 2.08 6.31
C TYR A 125 -9.48 1.76 7.79
N GLU A 126 -8.41 1.06 8.16
CA GLU A 126 -8.13 0.67 9.55
C GLU A 126 -8.29 1.86 10.51
N ASN A 127 -7.69 2.99 10.14
CA ASN A 127 -7.79 4.23 10.90
C ASN A 127 -9.22 4.72 11.17
N GLN A 128 -10.19 4.45 10.30
CA GLN A 128 -11.58 4.89 10.50
C GLN A 128 -12.25 4.17 11.67
N VAL A 129 -11.84 2.94 11.97
CA VAL A 129 -12.38 2.13 13.06
C VAL A 129 -11.78 2.54 14.41
N LEU A 130 -10.55 3.05 14.40
CA LEU A 130 -9.84 3.44 15.62
C LEU A 130 -10.30 4.81 16.14
N SER A 131 -10.47 4.90 17.46
CA SER A 131 -10.71 6.17 18.14
C SER A 131 -9.50 7.10 17.99
N LYS A 132 -9.71 8.43 18.12
CA LYS A 132 -8.61 9.40 18.01
C LYS A 132 -7.47 9.12 19.00
N ASN A 133 -7.80 8.68 20.21
CA ASN A 133 -6.81 8.31 21.22
C ASN A 133 -6.09 7.02 20.84
N TRP A 134 -6.82 6.03 20.36
CA TRP A 134 -6.22 4.76 19.95
C TRP A 134 -5.28 4.91 18.74
N ARG A 135 -5.59 5.80 17.79
CA ARG A 135 -4.66 6.14 16.69
C ARG A 135 -3.33 6.72 17.21
N LYS A 136 -3.37 7.52 18.29
CA LYS A 136 -2.14 8.05 18.92
C LYS A 136 -1.35 6.93 19.58
N VAL A 137 -2.03 6.05 20.32
CA VAL A 137 -1.42 4.90 20.98
C VAL A 137 -0.80 3.95 19.96
N GLN A 138 -1.55 3.53 18.94
CA GLN A 138 -1.06 2.66 17.87
C GLN A 138 0.17 3.25 17.19
N LYS A 139 0.16 4.56 16.87
CA LYS A 139 1.30 5.24 16.27
C LYS A 139 2.52 5.28 17.21
N ALA A 140 2.31 5.49 18.51
CA ALA A 140 3.38 5.44 19.49
C ALA A 140 3.97 4.02 19.57
N MET A 141 3.11 3.00 19.66
CA MET A 141 3.53 1.59 19.66
C MET A 141 4.26 1.20 18.37
N GLU A 142 3.83 1.67 17.20
CA GLU A 142 4.55 1.42 15.95
C GLU A 142 5.95 2.04 15.97
N ILE A 143 6.10 3.26 16.50
CA ILE A 143 7.42 3.90 16.65
C ILE A 143 8.32 3.11 17.61
N GLU A 144 7.79 2.69 18.75
CA GLU A 144 8.56 1.99 19.78
C GLU A 144 8.90 0.55 19.40
N LEU A 145 7.92 -0.22 18.91
CA LEU A 145 8.09 -1.65 18.66
C LEU A 145 8.69 -1.96 17.29
N SER A 146 8.67 -1.01 16.35
CA SER A 146 9.18 -1.24 14.99
C SER A 146 10.58 -0.68 14.77
N GLU A 147 11.39 -1.39 14.00
CA GLU A 147 12.68 -0.89 13.50
C GLU A 147 12.54 0.13 12.37
N LYS A 148 11.32 0.35 11.84
CA LYS A 148 11.02 1.27 10.73
C LYS A 148 11.67 2.65 10.87
N VAL A 149 11.77 3.19 12.09
CA VAL A 149 12.42 4.50 12.32
C VAL A 149 13.90 4.45 11.94
N PHE A 150 14.61 3.40 12.37
CA PHE A 150 16.03 3.20 12.02
C PHE A 150 16.18 2.86 10.53
N GLU A 151 15.35 1.97 10.00
CA GLU A 151 15.35 1.61 8.58
C GLU A 151 15.20 2.85 7.69
N GLU A 152 14.23 3.72 8.00
CA GLU A 152 14.02 4.95 7.23
C GLU A 152 15.15 5.96 7.45
N TYR A 153 15.71 6.06 8.66
CA TYR A 153 16.82 6.97 8.94
C TYR A 153 18.10 6.60 8.18
N TYR A 154 18.44 5.30 8.12
CA TYR A 154 19.63 4.76 7.44
C TYR A 154 19.41 4.38 5.97
N LYS A 155 18.20 4.58 5.46
CA LYS A 155 17.84 4.32 4.07
C LYS A 155 18.81 4.97 3.09
N LYS A 156 19.28 4.17 2.13
CA LYS A 156 20.21 4.61 1.08
C LYS A 156 19.62 5.78 0.28
N HIS A 157 20.45 6.76 -0.05
CA HIS A 157 20.11 7.95 -0.84
C HIS A 157 19.07 8.90 -0.21
N ARG A 158 18.78 8.78 1.10
CA ARG A 158 17.91 9.74 1.78
C ARG A 158 18.57 11.12 1.88
N LYS A 159 17.82 12.16 1.50
CA LYS A 159 18.29 13.55 1.57
C LYS A 159 18.12 14.11 2.98
N LYS A 160 19.24 14.24 3.71
CA LYS A 160 19.27 14.76 5.09
C LYS A 160 19.14 16.27 5.17
N THR A 161 19.65 16.99 4.16
CA THR A 161 19.67 18.46 4.13
C THR A 161 19.15 19.01 2.81
N TYR A 162 18.57 20.22 2.86
CA TYR A 162 18.22 21.04 1.70
C TYR A 162 18.79 22.44 1.92
N ARG A 163 19.65 22.90 1.00
CA ARG A 163 20.39 24.18 1.13
C ARG A 163 21.15 24.28 2.45
N GLY A 164 21.81 23.20 2.87
CA GLY A 164 22.55 23.13 4.13
C GLY A 164 21.69 22.96 5.39
N ILE A 165 20.38 23.14 5.31
CA ILE A 165 19.46 23.04 6.47
C ILE A 165 18.89 21.61 6.56
N PRO A 166 18.76 21.02 7.77
CA PRO A 166 18.07 19.74 7.94
C PRO A 166 16.66 19.76 7.34
N THR A 167 16.28 18.68 6.65
CA THR A 167 14.90 18.55 6.16
C THR A 167 13.95 18.34 7.33
N LYS A 168 12.66 18.68 7.17
CA LYS A 168 11.63 18.41 8.18
C LYS A 168 11.60 16.93 8.61
N GLU A 169 11.87 16.05 7.65
CA GLU A 169 11.95 14.60 7.87
C GLU A 169 13.19 14.21 8.67
N GLU A 170 14.36 14.80 8.37
CA GLU A 170 15.58 14.58 9.15
C GLU A 170 15.41 14.97 10.62
N SER A 171 14.88 16.17 10.88
CA SER A 171 14.61 16.64 12.25
C SER A 171 13.61 15.73 12.97
N LYS A 172 12.58 15.26 12.26
CA LYS A 172 11.59 14.33 12.82
C LYS A 172 12.22 12.99 13.20
N LEU A 173 13.00 12.38 12.31
CA LEU A 173 13.61 11.06 12.55
C LEU A 173 14.63 11.11 13.69
N LYS A 174 15.46 12.15 13.74
CA LYS A 174 16.40 12.34 14.87
C LYS A 174 15.68 12.43 16.21
N ARG A 175 14.57 13.17 16.28
CA ARG A 175 13.75 13.24 17.48
C ARG A 175 13.19 11.87 17.88
N LEU A 176 12.72 11.08 16.91
CA LEU A 176 12.17 9.75 17.19
C LEU A 176 13.26 8.77 17.65
N ILE A 177 14.46 8.86 17.09
CA ILE A 177 15.61 8.04 17.51
C ILE A 177 16.00 8.37 18.95
N SER A 178 16.12 9.66 19.31
CA SER A 178 16.45 10.04 20.70
C SER A 178 15.38 9.56 21.69
N ILE A 179 14.09 9.70 21.36
CA ILE A 179 13.00 9.14 22.20
C ILE A 179 13.18 7.64 22.43
N LYS A 180 13.54 6.90 21.37
CA LYS A 180 13.69 5.44 21.41
C LYS A 180 14.95 5.01 22.18
N GLU A 181 16.04 5.76 22.06
CA GLU A 181 17.29 5.50 22.78
C GLU A 181 17.19 5.85 24.27
N GLU A 182 16.41 6.87 24.63
CA GLU A 182 16.17 7.27 26.02
C GLU A 182 15.15 6.37 26.75
N TYR A 183 14.33 5.64 26.00
CA TYR A 183 13.30 4.79 26.58
C TYR A 183 13.90 3.50 27.17
N ILE A 184 13.81 3.37 28.50
CA ILE A 184 14.12 2.14 29.22
C ILE A 184 12.78 1.51 29.63
N PRO A 185 12.37 0.37 29.03
CA PRO A 185 11.15 -0.29 29.45
C PRO A 185 11.29 -0.79 30.89
N ASP A 186 10.28 -0.53 31.72
CA ASP A 186 10.18 -1.16 33.03
C ASP A 186 9.78 -2.63 32.83
N LEU A 187 10.78 -3.51 32.91
CA LEU A 187 10.60 -4.95 32.70
C LEU A 187 10.07 -5.66 33.95
N SER A 188 9.90 -4.98 35.10
CA SER A 188 9.37 -5.59 36.32
C SER A 188 7.96 -6.19 36.16
N ILE A 189 7.21 -5.71 35.17
CA ILE A 189 5.90 -6.27 34.80
C ILE A 189 6.03 -7.73 34.28
N LEU A 190 7.14 -8.10 33.66
CA LEU A 190 7.38 -9.46 33.17
C LEU A 190 7.57 -10.45 34.32
N ASP A 191 8.19 -10.01 35.43
CA ASP A 191 8.37 -10.84 36.63
C ASP A 191 7.00 -11.27 37.18
N PHE A 192 6.02 -10.36 37.19
CA PHE A 192 4.62 -10.62 37.57
C PHE A 192 3.87 -11.61 36.65
N MET A 193 4.35 -11.83 35.42
CA MET A 193 3.79 -12.79 34.47
C MET A 193 4.46 -14.17 34.56
N ILE A 194 5.72 -14.23 35.02
CA ILE A 194 6.49 -15.47 35.17
C ILE A 194 6.14 -16.15 36.50
N ASP A 195 5.87 -15.39 37.55
CA ASP A 195 5.55 -15.90 38.90
C ASP A 195 4.10 -16.42 39.07
N ARG A 196 3.33 -16.53 37.99
CA ARG A 196 1.97 -17.14 37.97
C ARG A 196 1.94 -18.57 37.41
N LYS A 197 3.04 -19.31 37.54
CA LYS A 197 3.10 -20.77 37.38
C LYS A 197 3.20 -21.45 38.74
#